data_AF-A0A1N7HY10-F1
#
_entry.id   AF-A0A1N7HY10-F1
#
_cell.length_a   1.000
_cell.length_b   1.000
_cell.length_c   1.000
_cell.angle_alpha   90.00
_cell.angle_beta   90.00
_cell.angle_gamma   90.00
#
_symmetry.space_group_name_H-M   'P 1'
#
loop_
_entity.id
_entity.type
_entity.pdbx_description
1 polymer ?
#
loop_
_entity_poly.entity_id
_entity_poly.type
_entity_poly.pdbx_seq_one_letter_code
_entity_poly.pdbx_strand_id
1 'polypeptide(L)'
;MVKRIVANIKTGDLSKADHFYHDILGLNLLMNHGWIKTFGSDEEAKVQVSFASQGGNDTQVPLLSIEVDNVDEVYDKVQRSGFEIIYKMTDEEWGVRRFFVKDPLGNVINILSHQ
;
A
#
# COMPACT_ATOMS: atom_id res chain seq x y z
N MET A 1 -24.97 3.98 9.10
CA MET A 1 -23.65 3.53 9.58
C MET A 1 -22.79 3.20 8.37
N VAL A 2 -21.53 3.64 8.33
CA VAL A 2 -20.61 3.36 7.21
C VAL A 2 -20.14 1.90 7.31
N LYS A 3 -20.17 1.16 6.19
CA LYS A 3 -19.77 -0.26 6.14
C LYS A 3 -18.31 -0.49 5.72
N ARG A 4 -17.79 0.33 4.80
CA ARG A 4 -16.41 0.31 4.31
C ARG A 4 -16.06 1.61 3.60
N ILE A 5 -14.78 1.86 3.43
CA ILE A 5 -14.22 2.93 2.58
C ILE A 5 -13.29 2.24 1.58
N VAL A 6 -13.38 2.61 0.30
CA VAL A 6 -12.54 2.06 -0.77
C VAL A 6 -11.79 3.20 -1.44
N ALA A 7 -10.46 3.11 -1.48
CA ALA A 7 -9.65 4.05 -2.24
C ALA A 7 -9.82 3.80 -3.74
N ASN A 8 -10.03 4.88 -4.50
CA ASN A 8 -10.09 4.81 -5.96
C ASN A 8 -8.90 5.60 -6.51
N ILE A 9 -7.95 4.90 -7.15
CA ILE A 9 -6.75 5.49 -7.74
C ILE A 9 -6.96 5.64 -9.24
N LYS A 10 -6.80 6.86 -9.75
CA LYS A 10 -6.96 7.15 -11.19
C LYS A 10 -5.76 6.61 -11.98
N THR A 11 -6.03 5.86 -13.04
CA THR A 11 -5.04 5.45 -14.04
C THR A 11 -5.68 5.35 -15.42
N GLY A 12 -4.89 5.55 -16.48
CA GLY A 12 -5.28 5.26 -17.86
C GLY A 12 -5.03 3.81 -18.28
N ASP A 13 -4.30 3.05 -17.46
CA ASP A 13 -3.94 1.66 -17.69
C ASP A 13 -4.05 0.88 -16.38
N LEU A 14 -5.07 0.01 -16.31
CA LEU A 14 -5.37 -0.80 -15.13
C LEU A 14 -4.35 -1.91 -14.91
N SER A 15 -3.65 -2.36 -15.95
CA SER A 15 -2.70 -3.48 -15.86
C SER A 15 -1.45 -3.13 -15.04
N LYS A 16 -1.10 -1.83 -14.97
CA LYS A 16 0.02 -1.35 -14.16
C LYS A 16 -0.11 -1.72 -12.69
N ALA A 17 -1.32 -1.87 -12.18
CA ALA A 17 -1.55 -2.22 -10.78
C ALA A 17 -1.23 -3.69 -10.46
N ASP A 18 -1.21 -4.58 -11.46
CA ASP A 18 -1.21 -6.03 -11.25
C ASP A 18 0.05 -6.50 -10.52
N HIS A 19 1.24 -6.15 -11.03
CA HIS A 19 2.50 -6.61 -10.45
C HIS A 19 2.69 -6.17 -8.98
N PHE A 20 2.27 -4.94 -8.65
CA PHE A 20 2.44 -4.42 -7.31
C PHE A 20 1.34 -4.90 -6.34
N TYR A 21 0.07 -4.72 -6.70
CA TYR A 21 -1.03 -4.99 -5.79
C TYR A 21 -1.42 -6.48 -5.73
N HIS A 22 -1.32 -7.21 -6.85
CA HIS A 22 -1.60 -8.64 -6.89
C HIS A 22 -0.36 -9.48 -6.58
N ASP A 23 0.71 -9.35 -7.39
CA ASP A 23 1.82 -10.29 -7.32
C ASP A 23 2.73 -10.08 -6.09
N ILE A 24 3.00 -8.81 -5.71
CA ILE A 24 3.85 -8.48 -4.56
C ILE A 24 3.06 -8.47 -3.26
N LEU A 25 1.94 -7.74 -3.21
CA LEU A 25 1.12 -7.59 -2.00
C LEU A 25 0.14 -8.74 -1.79
N GLY A 26 -0.05 -9.64 -2.76
CA GLY A 26 -0.88 -10.83 -2.62
C GLY A 26 -2.39 -10.56 -2.64
N LEU A 27 -2.85 -9.38 -3.07
CA LEU A 27 -4.30 -9.08 -3.07
C LEU A 27 -5.00 -9.77 -4.24
N ASN A 28 -6.15 -10.38 -3.99
CA ASN A 28 -6.94 -11.06 -5.01
C ASN A 28 -7.71 -10.07 -5.88
N LEU A 29 -7.89 -10.41 -7.16
CA LEU A 29 -8.81 -9.69 -8.05
C LEU A 29 -10.26 -10.00 -7.66
N LEU A 30 -10.92 -9.03 -7.02
CA LEU A 30 -12.31 -9.19 -6.57
C LEU A 30 -13.33 -8.76 -7.62
N MET A 31 -12.98 -7.76 -8.43
CA MET A 31 -13.88 -7.19 -9.44
C MET A 31 -13.10 -6.59 -10.60
N ASN A 32 -13.59 -6.83 -11.82
CA ASN A 32 -13.08 -6.19 -13.03
C ASN A 32 -14.24 -5.89 -13.99
N HIS A 33 -14.44 -4.61 -14.31
CA HIS A 33 -15.45 -4.14 -15.26
C HIS A 33 -14.83 -3.44 -16.49
N GLY A 34 -13.54 -3.62 -16.73
CA GLY A 34 -12.80 -3.01 -17.85
C GLY A 34 -12.43 -1.55 -17.62
N TRP A 35 -13.27 -0.77 -16.94
CA TRP A 35 -12.98 0.63 -16.54
C TRP A 35 -12.47 0.75 -15.10
N ILE A 36 -12.67 -0.29 -14.27
CA ILE A 36 -12.18 -0.39 -12.90
C ILE A 36 -11.75 -1.83 -12.60
N LYS A 37 -10.66 -1.95 -11.84
CA LYS A 37 -10.18 -3.19 -11.24
C LYS A 37 -10.10 -2.99 -9.73
N THR A 38 -10.64 -3.93 -8.94
CA THR A 38 -10.59 -3.88 -7.48
C THR A 38 -9.85 -5.09 -6.95
N PHE A 39 -8.80 -4.82 -6.18
CA PHE A 39 -8.03 -5.81 -5.44
C PHE A 39 -8.42 -5.79 -3.96
N GLY A 40 -8.37 -6.95 -3.30
CA GLY A 40 -8.57 -7.07 -1.86
C GLY A 40 -8.28 -8.48 -1.34
N SER A 41 -8.46 -8.69 -0.06
CA SER A 41 -8.35 -9.99 0.61
C SER A 41 -9.66 -10.33 1.34
N ASP A 42 -9.74 -11.55 1.87
CA ASP A 42 -10.86 -11.97 2.73
C ASP A 42 -10.69 -11.51 4.19
N GLU A 43 -9.64 -10.73 4.49
CA GLU A 43 -9.35 -10.20 5.82
C GLU A 43 -10.31 -9.08 6.21
N GLU A 44 -10.67 -9.02 7.50
CA GLU A 44 -11.52 -7.96 8.06
C GLU A 44 -10.69 -6.89 8.77
N ALA A 45 -10.89 -5.62 8.39
CA ALA A 45 -10.26 -4.46 9.01
C ALA A 45 -11.30 -3.44 9.50
N LYS A 46 -10.94 -2.64 10.50
CA LYS A 46 -11.79 -1.53 10.97
C LYS A 46 -11.91 -0.47 9.87
N VAL A 47 -13.09 0.13 9.75
CA VAL A 47 -13.29 1.26 8.82
C VAL A 47 -12.57 2.49 9.35
N GLN A 48 -11.54 2.93 8.63
CA GLN A 48 -10.68 4.04 9.05
C GLN A 48 -10.43 5.01 7.90
N VAL A 49 -10.19 6.27 8.26
CA VAL A 49 -9.65 7.32 7.38
C VAL A 49 -8.71 8.17 8.22
N SER A 50 -7.52 8.43 7.69
CA SER A 50 -6.50 9.22 8.38
C SER A 50 -6.41 10.61 7.76
N PHE A 51 -6.14 11.60 8.61
CA PHE A 51 -5.84 12.97 8.20
C PHE A 51 -4.51 13.35 8.86
N ALA A 52 -3.52 13.71 8.05
CA ALA A 52 -2.17 13.96 8.51
C ALA A 52 -1.57 15.20 7.83
N SER A 53 -0.75 15.95 8.55
CA SER A 53 0.05 17.05 7.99
C SER A 53 1.37 16.56 7.38
N GLN A 54 1.87 15.40 7.82
CA GLN A 54 3.11 14.75 7.37
C GLN A 54 3.01 13.23 7.59
N GLY A 55 3.87 12.45 6.93
CA GLY A 55 3.86 10.98 6.98
C GLY A 55 4.57 10.36 8.20
N GLY A 56 5.11 11.17 9.11
CA GLY A 56 6.04 10.76 10.17
C GLY A 56 7.49 11.00 9.74
N ASN A 57 8.35 11.51 10.62
CA ASN A 57 9.73 11.91 10.31
C ASN A 57 9.85 12.85 9.09
N ASP A 58 8.93 13.81 8.98
CA ASP A 58 8.85 14.81 7.90
C ASP A 58 8.72 14.23 6.48
N THR A 59 8.36 12.95 6.37
CA THR A 59 8.03 12.34 5.08
C THR A 59 6.74 12.93 4.50
N GLN A 60 6.58 12.86 3.18
CA GLN A 60 5.31 13.20 2.53
C GLN A 60 4.19 12.27 3.05
N VAL A 61 2.99 12.82 3.25
CA VAL A 61 1.80 12.01 3.57
C VAL A 61 1.59 10.97 2.47
N PRO A 62 1.63 9.66 2.78
CA PRO A 62 1.43 8.62 1.78
C PRO A 62 -0.01 8.64 1.26
N LEU A 63 -0.22 8.23 0.01
CA LEU A 63 -1.56 8.06 -0.54
C LEU A 63 -2.31 6.95 0.20
N LEU A 64 -1.62 5.85 0.51
CA LEU A 64 -2.14 4.71 1.25
C LEU A 64 -1.13 4.26 2.31
N SER A 65 -1.65 3.84 3.46
CA SER A 65 -0.95 2.98 4.40
C SER A 65 -1.50 1.57 4.27
N ILE A 66 -0.64 0.59 4.00
CA ILE A 66 -0.98 -0.81 3.84
C ILE A 66 -0.24 -1.59 4.92
N GLU A 67 -1.01 -2.17 5.84
CA GLU A 67 -0.49 -3.09 6.84
C GLU A 67 -0.33 -4.49 6.23
N VAL A 68 0.80 -5.14 6.51
CA VAL A 68 1.12 -6.49 6.03
C VAL A 68 1.66 -7.34 7.19
N ASP A 69 1.43 -8.65 7.13
CA ASP A 69 1.89 -9.58 8.18
C ASP A 69 3.42 -9.65 8.28
N ASN A 70 4.12 -9.52 7.14
CA ASN A 70 5.58 -9.58 7.07
C ASN A 70 6.14 -8.49 6.16
N VAL A 71 6.50 -7.35 6.77
CA VAL A 71 7.01 -6.18 6.06
C VAL A 71 8.37 -6.43 5.42
N ASP A 72 9.23 -7.27 6.03
CA ASP A 72 10.55 -7.61 5.49
C ASP A 72 10.43 -8.48 4.21
N GLU A 73 9.49 -9.43 4.17
CA GLU A 73 9.23 -10.22 2.96
C GLU A 73 8.74 -9.33 1.80
N VAL A 74 7.82 -8.40 2.08
CA VAL A 74 7.32 -7.47 1.06
C VAL A 74 8.43 -6.53 0.59
N TYR A 75 9.27 -6.05 1.50
CA TYR A 75 10.43 -5.21 1.16
C TYR A 75 11.39 -5.91 0.20
N ASP A 76 11.71 -7.18 0.46
CA ASP A 76 12.54 -8.00 -0.42
C ASP A 76 11.93 -8.16 -1.82
N LYS A 77 10.62 -8.43 -1.91
CA LYS A 77 9.90 -8.54 -3.20
C LYS A 77 9.90 -7.22 -3.97
N VAL A 78 9.72 -6.11 -3.27
CA VAL A 78 9.76 -4.75 -3.82
C VAL A 78 11.15 -4.43 -4.37
N GLN A 79 12.21 -4.72 -3.61
CA GLN A 79 13.60 -4.51 -4.03
C GLN A 79 13.93 -5.33 -5.28
N ARG A 80 13.60 -6.61 -5.29
CA ARG A 80 13.85 -7.51 -6.44
C ARG A 80 13.10 -7.08 -7.70
N SER A 81 11.95 -6.43 -7.52
CA SER A 81 11.13 -5.90 -8.63
C SER A 81 11.58 -4.54 -9.14
N GLY A 82 12.58 -3.90 -8.49
CA GLY A 82 13.14 -2.62 -8.95
C GLY A 82 12.27 -1.39 -8.68
N PHE A 83 11.28 -1.49 -7.77
CA PHE A 83 10.48 -0.33 -7.37
C PHE A 83 11.31 0.66 -6.54
N GLU A 84 11.02 1.95 -6.71
CA GLU A 84 11.72 3.03 -6.01
C GLU A 84 11.30 3.08 -4.54
N ILE A 85 12.19 2.68 -3.64
CA ILE A 85 12.04 2.85 -2.19
C ILE A 85 12.51 4.26 -1.82
N ILE A 86 11.58 5.12 -1.45
CA ILE A 86 11.85 6.54 -1.12
C ILE A 86 12.14 6.76 0.37
N TYR A 87 11.72 5.83 1.22
CA TYR A 87 12.03 5.79 2.63
C TYR A 87 12.40 4.36 2.99
N LYS A 88 13.63 4.13 3.44
CA LYS A 88 14.16 2.77 3.69
C LYS A 88 13.46 2.13 4.88
N MET A 89 13.52 0.79 4.95
CA MET A 89 13.01 0.02 6.08
C MET A 89 13.54 0.60 7.40
N THR A 90 12.62 0.99 8.29
CA THR A 90 12.92 1.66 9.55
C THR A 90 11.95 1.17 10.63
N ASP A 91 12.49 0.95 11.82
CA ASP A 91 11.71 0.75 13.04
C ASP A 91 11.42 2.11 13.68
N GLU A 92 10.14 2.46 13.75
CA GLU A 92 9.70 3.77 14.24
C GLU A 92 9.44 3.75 15.74
N GLU A 93 9.69 4.87 16.42
CA GLU A 93 9.52 5.01 17.88
C GLU A 93 8.09 4.75 18.37
N TRP A 94 7.10 4.85 17.48
CA TRP A 94 5.69 4.56 17.75
C TRP A 94 5.28 3.09 17.49
N GLY A 95 6.25 2.16 17.43
CA GLY A 95 5.98 0.72 17.42
C GLY A 95 5.53 0.18 16.05
N VAL A 96 6.04 0.77 14.97
CA VAL A 96 5.74 0.33 13.59
C VAL A 96 7.04 0.14 12.84
N ARG A 97 7.17 -1.00 12.15
CA ARG A 97 8.24 -1.23 11.16
C ARG A 97 7.69 -0.93 9.78
N ARG A 98 8.33 -0.05 9.01
CA ARG A 98 7.79 0.40 7.73
C ARG A 98 8.85 0.84 6.72
N PHE A 99 8.42 0.96 5.47
CA PHE A 99 9.15 1.62 4.40
C PHE A 99 8.18 2.30 3.45
N PHE A 100 8.64 3.30 2.69
CA PHE A 100 7.83 3.94 1.65
C PHE A 100 8.36 3.58 0.28
N VAL A 101 7.44 3.30 -0.64
CA VAL A 101 7.73 2.90 -2.01
C VAL A 101 6.83 3.67 -2.97
N LYS A 102 7.32 3.96 -4.19
CA LYS A 102 6.45 4.39 -5.29
C LYS A 102 5.82 3.18 -5.96
N ASP A 103 4.49 3.17 -6.02
CA ASP A 103 3.75 2.18 -6.81
C ASP A 103 4.01 2.37 -8.33
N PRO A 104 3.51 1.46 -9.19
CA PRO A 104 3.62 1.57 -10.65
C PRO A 104 2.99 2.83 -11.28
N LEU A 105 2.17 3.56 -10.53
CA LEU A 105 1.49 4.79 -10.93
C LEU A 105 2.20 6.05 -10.38
N GLY A 106 3.27 5.89 -9.60
CA GLY A 106 4.04 6.95 -8.99
C GLY A 106 3.52 7.45 -7.64
N ASN A 107 2.52 6.78 -7.05
CA ASN A 107 1.97 7.15 -5.74
C ASN A 107 2.89 6.68 -4.62
N VAL A 108 2.98 7.50 -3.56
CA VAL A 108 3.70 7.12 -2.33
C VAL A 108 2.85 6.17 -1.50
N ILE A 109 3.34 4.96 -1.26
CA ILE A 109 2.68 3.93 -0.46
C ILE A 109 3.54 3.65 0.77
N ASN A 110 2.93 3.72 1.95
CA ASN A 110 3.52 3.30 3.20
C ASN A 110 3.17 1.83 3.44
N ILE A 111 4.16 0.93 3.40
CA ILE A 111 4.00 -0.48 3.76
C ILE A 111 4.52 -0.66 5.18
N LEU A 112 3.71 -1.23 6.05
CA LEU A 112 4.01 -1.30 7.48
C LEU A 112 3.57 -2.62 8.13
N SER A 113 4.18 -2.95 9.26
CA SER A 113 3.68 -3.95 10.20
C SER A 113 3.80 -3.40 11.63
N HIS A 114 2.85 -3.76 12.49
CA HIS A 114 2.97 -3.50 13.92
C HIS A 114 3.99 -4.44 14.57
N GLN A 115 4.65 -3.98 15.63
CA GLN A 115 5.54 -4.78 16.48
C GLN A 115 4.89 -5.13 17.81
#